data_AF-A0A7Y3TFX1-F1
#
_entry.id   AF-A0A7Y3TFX1-F1
#
_cell.length_a   1.000
_cell.length_b   1.000
_cell.length_c   1.000
_cell.angle_alpha   90.00
_cell.angle_beta   90.00
_cell.angle_gamma   90.00
#
_symmetry.space_group_name_H-M   'P 1'
#
loop_
_entity.id
_entity.type
_entity.pdbx_description
1 polymer ?
#
loop_
_entity_poly.entity_id
_entity_poly.type
_entity_poly.pdbx_seq_one_letter_code
_entity_poly.pdbx_strand_id
1 'polypeptide(L)'
;MGTKSGAYQDVYIKREDEMVSLKNDVTDFCEKYIKPVHPDNWDWSVRDFENPDNDPTIDEARAIAAVVYNDLNKNIETDVDLSTMNNVEAIKAYLNPNSKHERFNMEEFAFALKVELEHGRIKDVNVTSNHPFLTAMIALAHMTESLTYYKRLAVMEAQGEIYEIMRKIESSTTGKEEWYKELGKAEQELNEARSGLAERLERMDDIPPLEKIGD
;
A
#
# COMPACT_ATOMS: atom_id res chain seq x y z
N MET A 1 35.63 10.42 15.61
CA MET A 1 34.38 11.15 15.86
C MET A 1 33.38 10.63 14.87
N GLY A 2 32.39 9.87 15.36
CA GLY A 2 31.42 9.17 14.52
C GLY A 2 30.61 10.14 13.68
N THR A 3 30.33 9.75 12.44
CA THR A 3 29.35 10.37 11.56
C THR A 3 28.07 10.60 12.36
N LYS A 4 27.69 11.86 12.58
CA LYS A 4 26.38 12.20 13.11
C LYS A 4 25.35 11.59 12.15
N SER A 5 24.65 10.56 12.60
CA SER A 5 23.48 10.00 11.91
C SER A 5 22.48 11.14 11.67
N GLY A 6 21.81 11.11 10.53
CA GLY A 6 21.06 12.21 9.93
C GLY A 6 20.19 13.03 10.87
N ALA A 7 20.13 14.33 10.59
CA ALA A 7 19.54 15.38 11.40
C ALA A 7 18.02 15.51 11.24
N TYR A 8 17.26 14.40 11.30
CA TYR A 8 15.80 14.47 11.39
C TYR A 8 15.34 14.01 12.76
N GLN A 9 14.52 14.86 13.39
CA GLN A 9 13.89 14.58 14.69
C GLN A 9 12.80 13.53 14.48
N ASP A 10 12.59 12.69 15.49
CA ASP A 10 11.43 11.79 15.55
C ASP A 10 10.15 12.62 15.37
N VAL A 11 9.19 12.09 14.61
CA VAL A 11 7.89 12.75 14.43
C VAL A 11 7.06 12.40 15.65
N TYR A 12 6.46 13.39 16.31
CA TYR A 12 5.58 13.15 17.44
C TYR A 12 4.14 13.40 17.04
N ILE A 13 3.26 12.46 17.37
CA ILE A 13 1.81 12.64 17.27
C ILE A 13 1.27 13.00 18.64
N LYS A 14 0.23 13.83 18.64
CA LYS A 14 -0.50 14.15 19.87
C LYS A 14 -1.62 13.12 20.03
N ARG A 15 -1.60 12.38 21.13
CA ARG A 15 -2.67 11.47 21.51
C ARG A 15 -3.32 12.01 22.77
N GLU A 16 -4.58 12.45 22.64
CA GLU A 16 -5.24 13.23 23.69
C GLU A 16 -4.43 14.50 24.01
N ASP A 17 -3.62 14.47 25.09
CA ASP A 17 -2.74 15.56 25.54
C ASP A 17 -1.26 15.17 25.67
N GLU A 18 -0.89 13.95 25.29
CA GLU A 18 0.49 13.47 25.35
C GLU A 18 1.15 13.42 23.97
N MET A 19 2.43 13.76 23.93
CA MET A 19 3.25 13.63 22.71
C MET A 19 3.88 12.25 22.68
N VAL A 20 3.47 11.43 21.71
CA VAL A 20 4.00 10.08 21.49
C VAL A 20 4.83 10.11 20.23
N SER A 21 6.05 9.56 20.27
CA SER A 21 6.85 9.39 19.05
C SER A 21 6.14 8.44 18.10
N LEU A 22 6.10 8.78 16.82
CA LEU A 22 5.48 7.98 15.76
C LEU A 22 6.03 6.55 15.77
N LYS A 23 7.34 6.37 16.01
CA LYS A 23 7.94 5.05 16.13
C LYS A 23 7.34 4.17 17.23
N ASN A 24 7.11 4.73 18.43
CA ASN A 24 6.48 3.98 19.51
C ASN A 24 5.02 3.67 19.19
N ASP A 25 4.32 4.59 18.53
CA ASP A 25 2.94 4.37 18.10
C ASP A 25 2.83 3.25 17.05
N VAL A 26 3.83 3.10 16.16
CA VAL A 26 3.92 1.93 15.26
C VAL A 26 3.90 0.63 16.05
N THR A 27 4.77 0.50 17.06
CA THR A 27 4.84 -0.71 17.89
C THR A 27 3.52 -0.95 18.63
N ASP A 28 2.92 0.09 19.21
CA ASP A 28 1.63 -0.03 19.92
C ASP A 28 0.49 -0.46 18.99
N PHE A 29 0.42 0.11 17.78
CA PHE A 29 -0.54 -0.29 16.77
C PHE A 29 -0.32 -1.75 16.34
N CYS A 30 0.93 -2.12 16.06
CA CYS A 30 1.29 -3.47 15.66
C CYS A 30 0.99 -4.49 16.76
N GLU A 31 1.29 -4.20 18.02
CA GLU A 31 0.99 -5.09 19.16
C GLU A 31 -0.51 -5.33 19.29
N LYS A 32 -1.31 -4.29 19.07
CA LYS A 32 -2.78 -4.35 19.21
C LYS A 32 -3.48 -5.02 18.02
N TYR A 33 -3.06 -4.76 16.79
CA TYR A 33 -3.81 -5.14 15.58
C TYR A 33 -3.09 -6.14 14.68
N ILE A 34 -1.77 -6.10 14.61
CA ILE A 34 -0.98 -6.95 13.70
C ILE A 34 -0.59 -8.27 14.37
N LYS A 35 -0.02 -8.20 15.59
CA LYS A 35 0.43 -9.37 16.35
C LYS A 35 -0.63 -10.46 16.56
N PRO A 36 -1.92 -10.14 16.79
CA PRO A 36 -2.94 -11.17 16.95
C PRO A 36 -3.18 -12.01 15.68
N VAL A 37 -2.89 -11.46 14.50
CA VAL A 37 -3.13 -12.13 13.20
C VAL A 37 -1.85 -12.63 12.54
N HIS A 38 -0.72 -12.02 12.84
CA HIS A 38 0.60 -12.38 12.34
C HIS A 38 1.60 -12.28 13.50
N PRO A 39 1.71 -13.29 14.38
CA PRO A 39 2.48 -13.19 15.64
C PRO A 39 3.99 -13.22 15.43
N ASP A 40 4.45 -13.76 14.32
CA ASP A 40 5.86 -13.72 13.93
C ASP A 40 6.11 -12.44 13.14
N ASN A 41 7.25 -11.79 13.38
CA ASN A 41 7.66 -10.57 12.66
C ASN A 41 6.66 -9.39 12.73
N TRP A 42 5.70 -9.39 13.66
CA TRP A 42 4.57 -8.44 13.74
C TRP A 42 4.93 -6.95 13.83
N ASP A 43 6.12 -6.60 14.30
CA ASP A 43 6.52 -5.22 14.59
C ASP A 43 7.07 -4.50 13.35
N TRP A 44 6.24 -3.70 12.69
CA TRP A 44 6.60 -2.95 11.47
C TRP A 44 7.65 -1.86 11.73
N SER A 45 7.91 -1.47 12.99
CA SER A 45 8.93 -0.48 13.33
C SER A 45 10.36 -0.99 13.14
N VAL A 46 10.52 -2.32 13.13
CA VAL A 46 11.82 -3.01 12.95
C VAL A 46 11.78 -4.08 11.86
N ARG A 47 10.60 -4.39 11.31
CA ARG A 47 10.45 -5.35 10.20
C ARG A 47 11.26 -4.91 8.99
N ASP A 48 11.96 -5.87 8.40
CA ASP A 48 12.74 -5.66 7.19
C ASP A 48 11.88 -5.82 5.93
N PHE A 49 11.29 -4.72 5.47
CA PHE A 49 10.52 -4.68 4.21
C PHE A 49 11.39 -4.66 2.95
N GLU A 50 12.72 -4.75 3.06
CA GLU A 50 13.55 -4.99 1.87
C GLU A 50 13.43 -6.43 1.39
N ASN A 51 13.12 -7.36 2.30
CA ASN A 51 12.87 -8.75 1.99
C ASN A 51 11.38 -8.94 1.61
N PRO A 52 11.07 -9.36 0.36
CA PRO A 52 9.68 -9.59 -0.06
C PRO A 52 8.93 -10.64 0.78
N ASP A 53 9.64 -11.56 1.45
CA ASP A 53 9.01 -12.53 2.35
C ASP A 53 8.37 -11.86 3.59
N ASN A 54 8.70 -10.60 3.85
CA ASN A 54 8.19 -9.80 4.97
C ASN A 54 7.10 -8.80 4.54
N ASP A 55 6.66 -8.83 3.28
CA ASP A 55 5.59 -7.98 2.78
C ASP A 55 4.30 -8.15 3.62
N PRO A 56 3.43 -7.12 3.67
CA PRO A 56 2.15 -7.22 4.37
C PRO A 56 1.33 -8.43 3.94
N THR A 57 0.83 -9.19 4.90
CA THR A 57 -0.02 -10.35 4.60
C THR A 57 -1.47 -9.94 4.37
N ILE A 58 -2.28 -10.82 3.77
CA ILE A 58 -3.73 -10.63 3.62
C ILE A 58 -4.40 -10.42 4.98
N ASP A 59 -3.95 -11.15 6.02
CA ASP A 59 -4.54 -11.07 7.36
C ASP A 59 -4.18 -9.74 8.06
N GLU A 60 -2.96 -9.23 7.83
CA GLU A 60 -2.57 -7.89 8.28
C GLU A 60 -3.36 -6.79 7.58
N ALA A 61 -3.49 -6.88 6.26
CA ALA A 61 -4.31 -5.97 5.47
C ALA A 61 -5.77 -5.97 5.95
N ARG A 62 -6.32 -7.15 6.26
CA ARG A 62 -7.66 -7.30 6.85
C ARG A 62 -7.76 -6.66 8.22
N ALA A 63 -6.77 -6.83 9.09
CA ALA A 63 -6.76 -6.20 10.41
C ALA A 63 -6.76 -4.67 10.32
N ILE A 64 -5.94 -4.11 9.42
CA ILE A 64 -5.87 -2.66 9.16
C ILE A 64 -7.18 -2.17 8.53
N ALA A 65 -7.70 -2.88 7.52
CA ALA A 65 -8.98 -2.58 6.87
C ALA A 65 -10.13 -2.55 7.87
N ALA A 66 -10.15 -3.47 8.85
CA ALA A 66 -11.17 -3.50 9.89
C ALA A 66 -11.11 -2.26 10.79
N VAL A 67 -9.93 -1.70 11.08
CA VAL A 67 -9.81 -0.44 11.81
C VAL A 67 -10.46 0.69 11.01
N VAL A 68 -10.03 0.87 9.75
CA VAL A 68 -10.55 1.91 8.86
C VAL A 68 -12.05 1.77 8.64
N TYR A 69 -12.53 0.56 8.32
CA TYR A 69 -13.94 0.29 8.08
C TYR A 69 -14.78 0.62 9.32
N ASN A 70 -14.31 0.28 10.52
CA ASN A 70 -15.02 0.62 11.74
C ASN A 70 -15.08 2.14 11.95
N ASP A 71 -13.99 2.86 11.70
CA ASP A 71 -13.94 4.32 11.87
C ASP A 71 -14.87 5.02 10.88
N LEU A 72 -14.95 4.54 9.62
CA LEU A 72 -15.87 5.04 8.61
C LEU A 72 -17.36 4.81 8.96
N ASN A 73 -17.68 3.83 9.81
CA ASN A 73 -19.05 3.47 10.18
C ASN A 73 -19.47 3.96 11.58
N LYS A 74 -18.52 4.43 12.39
CA LYS A 74 -18.79 4.93 13.74
C LYS A 74 -19.01 6.45 13.70
N ASN A 75 -20.11 6.91 14.31
CA ASN A 75 -20.30 8.33 14.63
C ASN A 75 -19.51 8.69 15.90
N ILE A 76 -18.20 8.44 15.92
CA ILE A 76 -17.32 8.82 17.04
C ILE A 76 -16.45 9.98 16.58
N GLU A 77 -16.34 11.00 17.43
CA GLU A 77 -15.38 12.09 17.24
C GLU A 77 -13.96 11.49 17.27
N THR A 78 -13.32 11.48 16.11
CA THR A 78 -11.94 11.03 15.92
C THR A 78 -11.10 12.23 15.53
N ASP A 79 -9.83 12.24 15.92
CA ASP A 79 -8.89 13.32 15.54
C ASP A 79 -8.71 13.40 14.01
N VAL A 80 -9.02 12.30 13.29
CA VAL A 80 -9.03 12.21 11.84
C VAL A 80 -10.43 11.78 11.37
N ASP A 81 -11.23 12.73 10.90
CA ASP A 81 -12.56 12.44 10.34
C ASP A 81 -12.45 11.87 8.91
N LEU A 82 -12.36 10.54 8.83
CA LEU A 82 -12.31 9.80 7.57
C LEU A 82 -13.60 9.90 6.74
N SER A 83 -14.71 10.38 7.32
CA SER A 83 -15.98 10.53 6.58
C SER A 83 -15.94 11.66 5.54
N THR A 84 -14.98 12.57 5.65
CA THR A 84 -14.77 13.67 4.69
C THR A 84 -13.99 13.27 3.43
N MET A 85 -13.46 12.05 3.40
CA MET A 85 -12.72 11.51 2.28
C MET A 85 -13.61 11.41 1.03
N ASN A 86 -13.08 11.65 -0.16
CA ASN A 86 -13.89 11.49 -1.38
C ASN A 86 -14.33 10.02 -1.55
N ASN A 87 -15.51 9.80 -2.12
CA ASN A 87 -16.00 8.46 -2.49
C ASN A 87 -16.05 7.44 -1.32
N VAL A 88 -16.35 7.90 -0.09
CA VAL A 88 -16.40 7.05 1.11
C VAL A 88 -17.22 5.78 0.94
N GLU A 89 -18.39 5.84 0.29
CA GLU A 89 -19.25 4.68 0.14
C GLU A 89 -18.62 3.57 -0.71
N ALA A 90 -17.80 3.94 -1.72
CA ALA A 90 -17.04 2.99 -2.50
C ALA A 90 -15.90 2.35 -1.68
N ILE A 91 -15.24 3.14 -0.83
CA ILE A 91 -14.20 2.65 0.09
C ILE A 91 -14.81 1.72 1.16
N LYS A 92 -15.96 2.09 1.73
CA LYS A 92 -16.70 1.23 2.66
C LYS A 92 -17.09 -0.10 2.02
N ALA A 93 -17.58 -0.08 0.77
CA ALA A 93 -17.92 -1.30 0.04
C ALA A 93 -16.68 -2.16 -0.21
N TYR A 94 -15.55 -1.55 -0.61
CA TYR A 94 -14.28 -2.24 -0.82
C TYR A 94 -13.75 -2.92 0.45
N LEU A 95 -13.76 -2.21 1.59
CA LEU A 95 -13.28 -2.71 2.88
C LEU A 95 -14.32 -3.54 3.65
N ASN A 96 -15.51 -3.79 3.07
CA ASN A 96 -16.57 -4.49 3.76
C ASN A 96 -16.17 -5.96 4.03
N PRO A 97 -16.12 -6.40 5.30
CA PRO A 97 -15.77 -7.79 5.63
C PRO A 97 -16.81 -8.81 5.16
N ASN A 98 -17.99 -8.36 4.74
CA ASN A 98 -19.06 -9.20 4.19
C ASN A 98 -19.18 -9.07 2.66
N SER A 99 -18.24 -8.40 1.99
CA SER A 99 -18.19 -8.37 0.52
C SER A 99 -18.02 -9.80 -0.01
N LYS A 100 -18.66 -10.09 -1.15
CA LYS A 100 -18.44 -11.38 -1.83
C LYS A 100 -17.04 -11.48 -2.45
N HIS A 101 -16.35 -10.35 -2.62
CA HIS A 101 -14.97 -10.25 -3.09
C HIS A 101 -14.00 -9.92 -1.95
N GLU A 102 -14.38 -10.08 -0.68
CA GLU A 102 -13.58 -9.69 0.49
C GLU A 102 -12.12 -10.14 0.39
N ARG A 103 -11.88 -11.42 0.12
CA ARG A 103 -10.52 -11.96 0.01
C ARG A 103 -9.72 -11.30 -1.10
N PHE A 104 -10.35 -11.12 -2.27
CA PHE A 104 -9.73 -10.47 -3.42
C PHE A 104 -9.41 -9.00 -3.12
N ASN A 105 -10.33 -8.28 -2.46
CA ASN A 105 -10.08 -6.92 -2.00
C ASN A 105 -8.92 -6.87 -1.00
N MET A 106 -8.82 -7.81 -0.06
CA MET A 106 -7.70 -7.83 0.90
C MET A 106 -6.37 -8.23 0.28
N GLU A 107 -6.36 -9.07 -0.75
CA GLU A 107 -5.17 -9.34 -1.57
C GLU A 107 -4.69 -8.07 -2.29
N GLU A 108 -5.61 -7.29 -2.86
CA GLU A 108 -5.29 -6.00 -3.46
C GLU A 108 -4.85 -4.96 -2.43
N PHE A 109 -5.47 -4.95 -1.25
CA PHE A 109 -5.13 -4.01 -0.20
C PHE A 109 -3.77 -4.31 0.41
N ALA A 110 -3.41 -5.60 0.59
CA ALA A 110 -2.07 -6.01 0.98
C ALA A 110 -1.02 -5.55 -0.05
N PHE A 111 -1.33 -5.71 -1.34
CA PHE A 111 -0.46 -5.20 -2.41
C PHE A 111 -0.33 -3.67 -2.38
N ALA A 112 -1.42 -2.94 -2.16
CA ALA A 112 -1.38 -1.48 -2.01
C ALA A 112 -0.48 -1.05 -0.84
N LEU A 113 -0.61 -1.70 0.32
CA LEU A 113 0.24 -1.44 1.49
C LEU A 113 1.72 -1.71 1.20
N LYS A 114 2.01 -2.79 0.47
CA LYS A 114 3.37 -3.09 0.01
C LYS A 114 3.95 -1.96 -0.83
N VAL A 115 3.21 -1.48 -1.84
CA VAL A 115 3.67 -0.39 -2.72
C VAL A 115 3.97 0.86 -1.91
N GLU A 116 3.10 1.24 -0.98
CA GLU A 116 3.33 2.43 -0.16
C GLU A 116 4.51 2.28 0.82
N LEU A 117 4.81 1.06 1.26
CA LEU A 117 6.01 0.76 2.05
C LEU A 117 7.30 0.89 1.23
N GLU A 118 7.25 0.83 -0.10
CA GLU A 118 8.44 1.06 -0.93
C GLU A 118 9.02 2.47 -0.75
N HIS A 119 8.17 3.45 -0.46
CA HIS A 119 8.64 4.79 -0.08
C HIS A 119 9.39 4.79 1.26
N GLY A 120 9.13 3.82 2.14
CA GLY A 120 9.86 3.62 3.40
C GLY A 120 11.24 2.98 3.25
N ARG A 121 11.52 2.33 2.11
CA ARG A 121 12.79 1.63 1.80
C ARG A 121 13.97 2.59 1.74
N ILE A 122 13.74 3.77 1.18
CA ILE A 122 14.70 4.87 1.24
C ILE A 122 14.47 5.60 2.57
N LYS A 123 15.27 5.28 3.58
CA LYS A 123 15.16 5.82 4.95
C LYS A 123 15.03 7.35 5.00
N ASP A 124 15.65 8.06 4.07
CA ASP A 124 15.64 9.52 4.01
C ASP A 124 14.26 10.12 3.63
N VAL A 125 13.36 9.31 3.05
CA VAL A 125 12.00 9.73 2.65
C VAL A 125 10.89 8.90 3.32
N ASN A 126 11.24 8.12 4.35
CA ASN A 126 10.27 7.37 5.14
C ASN A 126 9.50 8.29 6.11
N VAL A 127 8.46 8.94 5.60
CA VAL A 127 7.65 9.90 6.36
C VAL A 127 6.61 9.25 7.28
N THR A 128 6.28 7.97 7.07
CA THR A 128 5.29 7.24 7.88
C THR A 128 5.91 6.42 9.00
N SER A 129 7.25 6.28 9.02
CA SER A 129 7.97 5.32 9.89
C SER A 129 7.43 3.89 9.78
N ASN A 130 6.91 3.52 8.60
CA ASN A 130 6.20 2.24 8.35
C ASN A 130 4.94 2.05 9.21
N HIS A 131 4.29 3.12 9.70
CA HIS A 131 3.10 2.97 10.50
C HIS A 131 1.94 2.34 9.68
N PRO A 132 1.40 1.16 10.05
CA PRO A 132 0.43 0.45 9.21
C PRO A 132 -0.81 1.27 8.83
N PHE A 133 -1.37 1.99 9.80
CA PHE A 133 -2.51 2.89 9.55
C PHE A 133 -2.16 4.07 8.63
N LEU A 134 -1.02 4.75 8.81
CA LEU A 134 -0.64 5.87 7.95
C LEU A 134 -0.33 5.39 6.52
N THR A 135 0.34 4.25 6.39
CA THR A 135 0.54 3.58 5.09
C THR A 135 -0.80 3.28 4.42
N ALA A 136 -1.78 2.76 5.17
CA ALA A 136 -3.13 2.57 4.65
C ALA A 136 -3.81 3.88 4.23
N MET A 137 -3.62 4.98 4.96
CA MET A 137 -4.21 6.27 4.59
C MET A 137 -3.65 6.80 3.26
N ILE A 138 -2.36 6.61 3.00
CA ILE A 138 -1.76 6.96 1.70
C ILE A 138 -2.39 6.10 0.60
N ALA A 139 -2.51 4.79 0.84
CA ALA A 139 -3.13 3.90 -0.14
C ALA A 139 -4.58 4.26 -0.44
N LEU A 140 -5.35 4.57 0.60
CA LEU A 140 -6.73 4.99 0.45
C LEU A 140 -6.86 6.33 -0.27
N ALA A 141 -5.92 7.27 -0.10
CA ALA A 141 -5.94 8.53 -0.84
C ALA A 141 -5.99 8.27 -2.36
N HIS A 142 -5.12 7.40 -2.89
CA HIS A 142 -5.16 6.99 -4.29
C HIS A 142 -6.45 6.24 -4.67
N MET A 143 -6.93 5.37 -3.78
CA MET A 143 -8.14 4.59 -4.03
C MET A 143 -9.41 5.44 -4.07
N THR A 144 -9.38 6.61 -3.43
CA THR A 144 -10.50 7.57 -3.49
C THR A 144 -10.60 8.23 -4.85
N GLU A 145 -9.49 8.38 -5.57
CA GLU A 145 -9.49 8.82 -6.97
C GLU A 145 -9.91 7.67 -7.89
N SER A 146 -9.38 6.47 -7.64
CA SER A 146 -9.76 5.26 -8.37
C SER A 146 -9.50 3.97 -7.58
N LEU A 147 -10.53 3.16 -7.37
CA LEU A 147 -10.39 1.80 -6.84
C LEU A 147 -9.66 0.81 -7.76
N THR A 148 -9.21 1.27 -8.94
CA THR A 148 -8.37 0.49 -9.86
C THR A 148 -6.93 1.00 -9.89
N TYR A 149 -6.58 1.98 -9.05
CA TYR A 149 -5.30 2.69 -9.07
C TYR A 149 -4.11 1.74 -9.10
N TYR A 150 -3.96 0.86 -8.12
CA TYR A 150 -2.81 -0.04 -8.01
C TYR A 150 -2.70 -1.06 -9.16
N LYS A 151 -3.84 -1.53 -9.70
CA LYS A 151 -3.82 -2.38 -10.88
C LYS A 151 -3.39 -1.63 -12.14
N ARG A 152 -3.74 -0.35 -12.25
CA ARG A 152 -3.28 0.52 -13.34
C ARG A 152 -1.82 0.89 -13.17
N LEU A 153 -1.38 1.13 -11.94
CA LEU A 153 0.02 1.39 -11.59
C LEU A 153 0.90 0.25 -12.05
N ALA A 154 0.57 -1.01 -11.70
CA ALA A 154 1.33 -2.18 -12.13
C ALA A 154 1.45 -2.30 -13.67
N VAL A 155 0.39 -1.96 -14.41
CA VAL A 155 0.45 -1.93 -15.88
C VAL A 155 1.40 -0.82 -16.36
N MET A 156 1.31 0.38 -15.78
CA MET A 156 2.15 1.52 -16.15
C MET A 156 3.63 1.24 -15.86
N GLU A 157 3.94 0.64 -14.70
CA GLU A 157 5.31 0.29 -14.30
C GLU A 157 5.93 -0.74 -15.25
N ALA A 158 5.23 -1.84 -15.53
CA ALA A 158 5.69 -2.85 -16.48
C ALA A 158 5.91 -2.27 -17.90
N GLN A 159 5.04 -1.36 -18.34
CA GLN A 159 5.24 -0.63 -19.61
C GLN A 159 6.50 0.25 -19.58
N GLY A 160 6.75 0.93 -18.46
CA GLY A 160 7.95 1.75 -18.27
C GLY A 160 9.23 0.91 -18.28
N GLU A 161 9.22 -0.25 -17.61
CA GLU A 161 10.35 -1.17 -17.60
C GLU A 161 10.67 -1.73 -19.00
N ILE A 162 9.66 -2.19 -19.73
CA ILE A 162 9.81 -2.63 -21.13
C ILE A 162 10.46 -1.52 -21.96
N TYR A 163 9.99 -0.28 -21.83
CA TYR A 163 10.54 0.86 -22.57
C TYR A 163 12.03 1.07 -22.27
N GLU A 164 12.42 1.06 -20.99
CA GLU A 164 13.83 1.23 -20.61
C GLU A 164 14.72 0.05 -21.03
N ILE A 165 14.21 -1.19 -21.00
CA ILE A 165 14.92 -2.36 -21.52
C ILE A 165 15.14 -2.22 -23.03
N MET A 166 14.12 -1.80 -23.79
CA MET A 166 14.26 -1.56 -25.23
C MET A 166 15.32 -0.50 -25.53
N ARG A 167 15.35 0.61 -24.78
CA ARG A 167 16.40 1.63 -24.92
C ARG A 167 17.80 1.08 -24.63
N LYS A 168 17.95 0.19 -23.65
CA LYS A 168 19.23 -0.50 -23.37
C LYS A 168 19.63 -1.42 -24.52
N ILE A 169 18.70 -2.17 -25.12
CA ILE A 169 18.96 -3.04 -26.28
C ILE A 169 19.43 -2.22 -27.49
N GLU A 170 18.78 -1.09 -27.76
CA GLU A 170 19.12 -0.20 -28.88
C GLU A 170 20.50 0.44 -28.71
N SER A 171 20.81 0.91 -27.50
CA SER A 171 22.07 1.60 -27.19
C SER A 171 23.27 0.66 -26.98
N SER A 172 23.04 -0.62 -26.67
CA SER A 172 24.11 -1.59 -26.45
C SER A 172 24.69 -2.11 -27.77
N THR A 173 26.00 -2.36 -27.81
CA THR A 173 26.68 -3.01 -28.96
C THR A 173 26.98 -4.48 -28.72
N THR A 174 27.00 -4.92 -27.47
CA THR A 174 27.24 -6.32 -27.03
C THR A 174 26.36 -6.63 -25.82
N GLY A 175 26.17 -7.92 -25.48
CA GLY A 175 25.41 -8.33 -24.29
C GLY A 175 23.89 -8.13 -24.39
N LYS A 176 23.33 -8.11 -25.60
CA LYS A 176 21.89 -7.90 -25.82
C LYS A 176 21.05 -9.10 -25.39
N GLU A 177 21.65 -10.29 -25.40
CA GLU A 177 20.98 -11.54 -25.08
C GLU A 177 20.36 -11.52 -23.68
N GLU A 178 21.01 -10.87 -22.71
CA GLU A 178 20.46 -10.73 -21.36
C GLU A 178 19.29 -9.76 -21.33
N TRP A 179 19.41 -8.61 -22.00
CA TRP A 179 18.30 -7.65 -22.10
C TRP A 179 17.08 -8.24 -22.82
N TYR A 180 17.25 -9.12 -23.80
CA TYR A 180 16.12 -9.82 -24.41
C TYR A 180 15.43 -10.81 -23.45
N LYS A 181 16.17 -11.43 -22.51
CA LYS A 181 15.55 -12.26 -21.47
C LYS A 181 14.76 -11.41 -20.49
N GLU A 182 15.33 -10.29 -20.03
CA GLU A 182 14.62 -9.36 -19.15
C GLU A 182 13.39 -8.77 -19.84
N LEU A 183 13.48 -8.46 -21.14
CA LEU A 183 12.32 -8.02 -21.93
C LEU A 183 11.20 -9.08 -21.90
N GLY A 184 11.53 -10.35 -22.10
CA GLY A 184 10.55 -11.43 -22.05
C GLY A 184 9.86 -11.57 -20.69
N LYS A 185 10.60 -11.34 -19.58
CA LYS A 185 10.02 -11.31 -18.23
C LYS A 185 9.09 -10.11 -18.05
N ALA A 186 9.54 -8.92 -18.41
CA ALA A 186 8.73 -7.70 -18.30
C ALA A 186 7.47 -7.75 -19.17
N GLU A 187 7.53 -8.39 -20.36
CA GLU A 187 6.35 -8.66 -21.18
C GLU A 187 5.37 -9.64 -20.52
N GLN A 188 5.88 -10.66 -19.82
CA GLN A 188 5.05 -11.57 -19.03
C GLN A 188 4.38 -10.82 -17.87
N GLU A 189 5.13 -10.03 -17.11
CA GLU A 189 4.63 -9.20 -16.02
C GLU A 189 3.56 -8.21 -16.51
N LEU A 190 3.75 -7.57 -17.66
CA LEU A 190 2.73 -6.71 -18.28
C LEU A 190 1.44 -7.47 -18.59
N ASN A 191 1.55 -8.72 -19.09
CA ASN A 191 0.37 -9.54 -19.37
C ASN A 191 -0.35 -9.95 -18.08
N GLU A 192 0.38 -10.30 -17.03
CA GLU A 192 -0.16 -10.61 -15.72
C GLU A 192 -0.83 -9.38 -15.09
N ALA A 193 -0.20 -8.20 -15.15
CA ALA A 193 -0.76 -6.94 -14.67
C ALA A 193 -2.05 -6.56 -15.41
N ARG A 194 -2.08 -6.73 -16.74
CA ARG A 194 -3.29 -6.51 -17.55
C ARG A 194 -4.41 -7.47 -17.20
N SER A 195 -4.08 -8.75 -16.99
CA SER A 195 -5.05 -9.75 -16.54
C SER A 195 -5.62 -9.40 -15.18
N GLY A 196 -4.76 -8.99 -14.23
CA GLY A 196 -5.18 -8.55 -12.90
C GLY A 196 -6.07 -7.29 -12.94
N LEU A 197 -5.78 -6.34 -13.82
CA LEU A 197 -6.65 -5.18 -14.04
C LEU A 197 -8.01 -5.59 -14.64
N ALA A 198 -8.03 -6.51 -15.61
CA ALA A 198 -9.27 -7.02 -16.18
C ALA A 198 -10.13 -7.72 -15.11
N GLU A 199 -9.53 -8.57 -14.29
CA GLU A 199 -10.20 -9.24 -13.17
C GLU A 199 -10.77 -8.23 -12.17
N ARG A 200 -10.00 -7.19 -11.80
CA ARG A 200 -10.49 -6.13 -10.92
C ARG A 200 -11.72 -5.45 -11.50
N LEU A 201 -11.70 -5.11 -12.79
CA LEU A 201 -12.83 -4.47 -13.47
C LEU A 201 -14.09 -5.35 -13.49
N GLU A 202 -13.94 -6.67 -13.56
CA GLU A 202 -15.06 -7.63 -13.47
C GLU A 202 -15.59 -7.77 -12.02
N ARG A 203 -14.73 -7.60 -11.01
CA ARG A 203 -15.04 -7.71 -9.57
C ARG A 203 -15.36 -6.37 -8.90
N MET A 204 -16.05 -5.48 -9.62
CA MET A 204 -16.56 -4.20 -9.09
C MET A 204 -18.07 -4.23 -8.81
N ASP A 205 -18.73 -5.37 -8.95
CA ASP A 205 -20.18 -5.46 -9.03
C ASP A 205 -20.92 -5.33 -7.69
N ASP A 206 -20.22 -5.33 -6.56
CA ASP A 206 -20.74 -4.96 -5.24
C ASP A 206 -20.21 -3.60 -4.73
N ILE A 207 -19.50 -2.86 -5.58
CA ILE A 207 -18.95 -1.54 -5.27
C ILE A 207 -19.78 -0.46 -5.98
N PRO A 208 -20.31 0.54 -5.24
CA PRO A 208 -21.05 1.63 -5.86
C PRO A 208 -20.13 2.46 -6.78
N PRO A 209 -20.66 3.03 -7.88
CA PRO A 209 -19.92 3.99 -8.68
C PRO A 209 -19.40 5.16 -7.83
N LEU A 210 -18.22 5.68 -8.18
CA LEU A 210 -17.66 6.85 -7.52
C LEU A 210 -18.57 8.07 -7.70
N GLU A 211 -18.82 8.82 -6.63
CA GLU A 211 -19.59 10.06 -6.65
C GLU A 211 -18.80 11.19 -7.30
N LYS A 212 -17.50 11.28 -6.99
CA LYS A 212 -16.54 12.20 -7.59
C LYS A 212 -15.61 11.42 -8.53
N ILE A 213 -15.48 11.88 -9.77
CA ILE A 213 -14.59 11.29 -10.78
C ILE A 213 -13.43 12.25 -11.02
N GLY A 214 -12.21 11.77 -10.79
CA GLY A 214 -10.99 12.57 -10.95
C GLY A 214 -10.80 13.62 -9.84
N ASP A 215 -9.74 14.40 -10.00
CA ASP A 215 -9.36 15.50 -9.10
C ASP A 215 -10.20 16.76 -9.28
#